data_AF-A0A1I7NFT3-F1
#
_entry.id   AF-A0A1I7NFT3-F1
#
_cell.length_a   1.000
_cell.length_b   1.000
_cell.length_c   1.000
_cell.angle_alpha   90.00
_cell.angle_beta   90.00
_cell.angle_gamma   90.00
#
_symmetry.space_group_name_H-M   'P 1'
#
loop_
_entity.id
_entity.type
_entity.pdbx_description
1 polymer ?
#
loop_
_entity_poly.entity_id
_entity_poly.type
_entity_poly.pdbx_seq_one_letter_code
_entity_poly.pdbx_strand_id
1 'polypeptide(L)'
;MSVPSEIEALIDQLQQLKQQQAELTSLLHCTHVLYQQLLQAITSQHLQVAATRSQRIAVIPPSRQPAERTHVPASASTPEPTPPPEPEVATNSTPLVQEINERMGMKNPSLNDRLKQPATELAEKLSHAPVPDLRKAIGINDRFLFISELFANDYQSYDQAIETLNSCTSWDEARQWIADHLQTRYQWKEKDPTAEAFYAIVKKRFSAR
;
A
#
# COMPACT_ATOMS: atom_id res chain seq x y z
N MET A 1 -17.62 -54.04 -38.88
CA MET A 1 -17.75 -54.55 -37.50
C MET A 1 -16.54 -54.07 -36.69
N SER A 2 -16.56 -52.87 -36.10
CA SER A 2 -15.44 -52.35 -35.26
C SER A 2 -15.92 -51.46 -34.09
N VAL A 3 -17.16 -51.68 -33.66
CA VAL A 3 -17.70 -51.08 -32.43
C VAL A 3 -16.93 -51.40 -31.13
N PRO A 4 -16.27 -52.55 -30.92
CA PRO A 4 -15.58 -52.81 -29.65
C PRO A 4 -14.33 -51.94 -29.44
N SER A 5 -13.59 -51.59 -30.49
CA SER A 5 -12.35 -50.81 -30.37
C SER A 5 -12.59 -49.34 -30.03
N GLU A 6 -13.70 -48.76 -30.50
CA GLU A 6 -14.10 -47.40 -30.10
C GLU A 6 -14.53 -47.33 -28.63
N ILE A 7 -15.16 -48.40 -28.12
CA ILE A 7 -15.55 -48.51 -26.71
C ILE A 7 -14.32 -48.60 -25.81
N GLU A 8 -13.31 -49.39 -26.16
CA GLU A 8 -12.04 -49.45 -25.41
C GLU A 8 -11.31 -48.11 -25.39
N ALA A 9 -11.27 -47.39 -26.52
CA ALA A 9 -10.69 -46.05 -26.58
C ALA A 9 -11.45 -45.03 -25.71
N LEU A 10 -12.79 -45.11 -25.67
CA LEU A 10 -13.62 -44.26 -24.80
C LEU A 10 -13.41 -44.57 -23.32
N ILE A 11 -13.21 -45.84 -22.94
CA ILE A 11 -12.90 -46.24 -21.56
C ILE A 11 -11.54 -45.68 -21.14
N ASP A 12 -10.52 -45.80 -22.00
CA ASP A 12 -9.18 -45.28 -21.73
C ASP A 12 -9.21 -43.75 -21.58
N GLN A 13 -9.95 -43.06 -22.44
CA GLN A 13 -10.13 -41.60 -22.36
C GLN A 13 -10.87 -41.18 -21.08
N LEU A 14 -11.89 -41.92 -20.64
CA LEU A 14 -12.58 -41.66 -19.37
C LEU A 14 -11.65 -41.92 -18.16
N GLN A 15 -10.80 -42.94 -18.23
CA GLN A 15 -9.82 -43.23 -17.19
C GLN A 15 -8.76 -42.13 -17.11
N GLN A 16 -8.32 -41.62 -18.26
CA GLN A 16 -7.39 -40.50 -18.36
C GLN A 16 -7.98 -39.21 -17.78
N LEU A 17 -9.25 -38.92 -18.08
CA LEU A 17 -9.95 -37.77 -17.51
C LEU A 17 -10.08 -37.88 -15.99
N LYS A 18 -10.35 -39.07 -15.46
CA LYS A 18 -10.37 -39.32 -14.01
C LYS A 18 -9.00 -39.12 -13.37
N GLN A 19 -7.92 -39.57 -14.03
CA GLN A 19 -6.55 -39.36 -13.54
C GLN A 19 -6.19 -37.87 -13.54
N GLN A 20 -6.61 -37.11 -14.56
CA GLN A 20 -6.40 -35.67 -14.62
C GLN A 20 -7.18 -34.94 -13.52
N GLN A 21 -8.40 -35.38 -13.19
CA GLN A 21 -9.17 -34.86 -12.06
C GLN A 21 -8.49 -35.17 -10.71
N ALA A 22 -7.90 -36.36 -10.55
CA ALA A 22 -7.15 -36.74 -9.36
C ALA A 22 -5.91 -35.85 -9.18
N GLU A 23 -5.17 -35.58 -10.25
CA GLU A 23 -4.03 -34.65 -10.25
C GLU A 23 -4.45 -33.23 -9.86
N LEU A 24 -5.55 -32.71 -10.43
CA LEU A 24 -6.06 -31.39 -10.06
C LEU A 24 -6.45 -31.31 -8.59
N THR A 25 -7.04 -32.38 -8.05
CA THR A 25 -7.41 -32.47 -6.63
C THR A 25 -6.18 -32.53 -5.73
N SER A 26 -5.13 -33.22 -6.16
CA SER A 26 -3.84 -33.27 -5.47
C SER A 26 -3.18 -31.89 -5.41
N LEU A 27 -3.18 -31.16 -6.54
CA LEU A 27 -2.67 -29.78 -6.62
C LEU A 27 -3.49 -28.83 -5.74
N LEU A 28 -4.81 -28.95 -5.74
CA LEU A 28 -5.68 -28.19 -4.83
C LEU A 28 -5.34 -28.48 -3.37
N HIS A 29 -5.10 -29.74 -3.01
CA HIS A 29 -4.71 -30.11 -1.65
C HIS A 29 -3.35 -29.53 -1.29
N CYS A 30 -2.37 -29.57 -2.20
CA CYS A 30 -1.05 -28.99 -2.02
C CYS A 30 -1.11 -27.47 -1.77
N THR A 31 -1.85 -26.74 -2.60
CA THR A 31 -2.05 -25.29 -2.42
C THR A 31 -2.70 -24.97 -1.07
N HIS A 32 -3.69 -25.76 -0.64
CA HIS A 32 -4.32 -25.60 0.66
C HIS A 32 -3.32 -25.82 1.82
N VAL A 33 -2.53 -26.89 1.76
CA VAL A 33 -1.53 -27.20 2.80
C VAL A 33 -0.46 -26.11 2.88
N LEU A 34 0.05 -25.63 1.75
CA LEU A 34 1.04 -24.55 1.71
C LEU A 34 0.48 -23.24 2.27
N TYR A 35 -0.78 -22.92 1.94
CA TYR A 35 -1.46 -21.75 2.48
C TYR A 35 -1.63 -21.84 4.01
N GLN A 36 -2.03 -23.00 4.53
CA GLN A 36 -2.13 -23.24 5.96
C GLN A 36 -0.77 -23.10 6.67
N GLN A 37 0.29 -23.64 6.08
CA GLN A 37 1.65 -23.54 6.65
C GLN A 37 2.12 -22.09 6.73
N LEU A 38 1.84 -21.28 5.71
CA LEU A 38 2.17 -19.86 5.69
C LEU A 38 1.48 -19.09 6.83
N LEU A 39 0.18 -19.34 7.04
CA LEU A 39 -0.58 -18.71 8.12
C LEU A 39 -0.05 -19.09 9.52
N GLN A 40 0.35 -20.35 9.71
CA GLN A 40 0.97 -20.81 10.96
C GLN A 40 2.33 -20.15 11.22
N ALA A 41 3.16 -19.98 10.18
CA ALA A 41 4.47 -19.33 10.29
C ALA A 41 4.34 -17.86 10.71
N ILE A 42 3.39 -17.12 10.14
CA ILE A 42 3.12 -15.72 10.48
C ILE A 42 2.70 -15.59 11.96
N THR A 43 1.79 -16.46 12.41
CA THR A 43 1.32 -16.46 13.80
C THR A 43 2.45 -16.80 14.78
N SER A 44 3.30 -17.77 14.42
CA SER A 44 4.45 -18.20 15.24
C SER A 44 5.51 -17.10 15.37
N GLN A 45 5.80 -16.37 14.29
CA GLN A 45 6.75 -15.26 14.31
C GLN A 45 6.27 -14.13 15.23
N HIS A 46 4.98 -13.78 15.18
CA HIS A 46 4.39 -12.75 16.03
C HIS A 46 4.46 -13.13 17.52
N LEU A 47 4.18 -14.39 17.87
CA LEU A 47 4.25 -14.87 19.26
C LEU A 47 5.68 -14.89 19.81
N GLN A 48 6.67 -15.18 18.98
CA GLN A 48 8.08 -15.23 19.39
C GLN A 48 8.65 -13.83 19.68
N VAL A 49 8.22 -12.81 18.92
CA VAL A 49 8.54 -11.39 19.17
C VAL A 49 7.82 -10.85 20.42
N ALA A 50 6.58 -11.30 20.68
CA ALA A 50 5.86 -10.95 21.90
C ALA A 50 6.49 -11.58 23.16
N ALA A 51 6.93 -12.84 23.09
CA ALA A 51 7.56 -13.55 24.20
C ALA A 51 8.96 -13.01 24.56
N THR A 52 9.77 -12.62 23.57
CA THR A 52 11.10 -12.02 23.80
C THR A 52 11.02 -10.61 24.40
N ARG A 53 9.93 -9.88 24.15
CA ARG A 53 9.67 -8.58 24.80
C ARG A 53 9.35 -8.72 26.29
N SER A 54 8.85 -9.86 26.74
CA SER A 54 8.41 -10.06 28.13
C SER A 54 9.50 -10.59 29.09
N GLN A 55 10.70 -10.92 28.60
CA GLN A 55 11.77 -11.53 29.41
C GLN A 55 12.87 -10.55 29.91
N ARG A 56 12.74 -9.24 29.71
CA ARG A 56 13.76 -8.26 30.14
C ARG A 56 13.53 -7.63 31.53
N ILE A 57 12.76 -8.27 32.42
CA ILE A 57 12.59 -7.80 33.81
C ILE A 57 12.76 -8.96 34.80
N ALA A 58 13.99 -9.11 35.28
CA ALA A 58 14.34 -9.62 36.60
C ALA A 58 15.49 -8.68 37.06
N VAL A 59 15.52 -8.09 38.26
CA VAL A 59 15.54 -8.67 39.61
C VAL A 59 15.42 -7.50 40.59
N ILE A 60 14.51 -7.51 41.59
CA ILE A 60 14.77 -7.19 43.03
C ILE A 60 13.69 -7.89 43.90
N PRO A 61 14.05 -8.73 44.91
CA PRO A 61 13.14 -9.50 45.77
C PRO A 61 12.61 -8.72 47.01
N PRO A 62 11.68 -9.27 47.82
CA PRO A 62 10.60 -8.53 48.50
C PRO A 62 10.94 -8.08 49.94
N SER A 63 10.29 -6.99 50.41
CA SER A 63 10.19 -6.71 51.84
C SER A 63 8.88 -6.04 52.24
N ARG A 64 8.45 -6.46 53.44
CA ARG A 64 7.14 -6.32 54.11
C ARG A 64 6.76 -4.87 54.49
N GLN A 65 5.43 -4.65 54.45
CA GLN A 65 4.51 -3.73 55.18
C GLN A 65 4.96 -3.18 56.57
N PRO A 66 4.28 -2.18 57.23
CA PRO A 66 2.89 -1.70 57.06
C PRO A 66 2.60 -0.17 57.24
N ALA A 67 1.36 0.24 56.95
CA ALA A 67 0.49 1.26 57.62
C ALA A 67 -0.23 2.18 56.60
N GLU A 68 -1.51 1.95 56.26
CA GLU A 68 -2.74 2.49 56.92
C GLU A 68 -2.75 4.03 57.00
N ARG A 69 -3.73 4.81 56.53
CA ARG A 69 -5.15 4.66 56.12
C ARG A 69 -5.42 5.73 55.03
N THR A 70 -6.38 5.58 54.11
CA THR A 70 -7.79 5.93 54.36
C THR A 70 -8.65 5.57 53.14
N HIS A 71 -9.65 4.73 53.40
CA HIS A 71 -10.95 4.52 52.73
C HIS A 71 -11.08 3.93 51.31
N VAL A 72 -11.38 2.62 51.35
CA VAL A 72 -12.43 1.82 50.66
C VAL A 72 -13.75 2.56 50.28
N PRO A 73 -14.72 1.95 49.54
CA PRO A 73 -14.75 0.65 48.84
C PRO A 73 -15.40 0.63 47.42
N ALA A 74 -15.15 -0.49 46.71
CA ALA A 74 -16.09 -1.35 45.94
C ALA A 74 -16.97 -0.76 44.81
N SER A 75 -17.29 -1.48 43.73
CA SER A 75 -16.86 -2.75 43.15
C SER A 75 -17.65 -2.90 41.84
N ALA A 76 -16.99 -3.44 40.81
CA ALA A 76 -17.50 -4.33 39.76
C ALA A 76 -18.79 -3.97 38.99
N SER A 77 -18.68 -3.88 37.66
CA SER A 77 -19.03 -5.01 36.75
C SER A 77 -19.22 -4.51 35.30
N THR A 78 -18.60 -5.21 34.37
CA THR A 78 -19.06 -5.32 32.97
C THR A 78 -20.37 -6.12 32.94
N PRO A 79 -21.35 -5.76 32.10
CA PRO A 79 -21.62 -6.59 30.92
C PRO A 79 -21.99 -5.79 29.64
N GLU A 80 -21.62 -6.37 28.50
CA GLU A 80 -22.09 -6.12 27.11
C GLU A 80 -23.57 -6.57 26.97
N PRO A 81 -24.48 -5.92 26.17
CA PRO A 81 -24.64 -6.18 24.72
C PRO A 81 -25.30 -5.07 23.82
N THR A 82 -25.10 -5.20 22.50
CA THR A 82 -25.84 -4.57 21.36
C THR A 82 -27.23 -5.26 21.11
N PRO A 83 -28.13 -4.92 20.15
CA PRO A 83 -28.49 -3.71 19.34
C PRO A 83 -30.05 -3.40 19.36
N PRO A 84 -30.77 -3.07 18.24
CA PRO A 84 -31.35 -1.78 17.71
C PRO A 84 -32.93 -1.70 17.81
N PRO A 85 -33.75 -0.65 17.40
CA PRO A 85 -33.85 -0.02 16.05
C PRO A 85 -34.34 1.48 15.94
N GLU A 86 -34.34 1.95 14.69
CA GLU A 86 -34.87 3.10 13.88
C GLU A 86 -36.20 3.82 14.29
N PRO A 87 -36.77 4.75 13.48
CA PRO A 87 -36.50 6.18 13.17
C PRO A 87 -37.63 7.16 13.62
N GLU A 88 -37.51 8.49 13.45
CA GLU A 88 -38.54 9.36 12.82
C GLU A 88 -38.18 10.86 12.83
N VAL A 89 -38.90 11.59 11.99
CA VAL A 89 -38.57 12.83 11.28
C VAL A 89 -39.25 14.06 11.93
N ALA A 90 -38.68 15.25 11.72
CA ALA A 90 -39.36 16.50 11.27
C ALA A 90 -39.25 17.79 12.13
N THR A 91 -38.84 18.87 11.43
CA THR A 91 -39.26 20.30 11.52
C THR A 91 -38.88 21.13 12.77
N ASN A 92 -38.50 22.42 12.75
CA ASN A 92 -38.54 23.51 11.77
C ASN A 92 -37.66 24.73 12.23
N SER A 93 -37.25 25.58 11.27
CA SER A 93 -37.04 27.06 11.34
C SER A 93 -35.85 27.74 12.09
N THR A 94 -35.01 28.41 11.29
CA THR A 94 -34.16 29.62 11.55
C THR A 94 -35.03 30.89 11.75
N PRO A 95 -34.55 32.13 12.03
CA PRO A 95 -33.16 32.66 12.21
C PRO A 95 -32.97 33.70 13.36
N LEU A 96 -31.74 33.93 13.86
CA LEU A 96 -31.30 35.26 14.34
C LEU A 96 -29.78 35.32 14.59
N VAL A 97 -29.01 35.52 13.54
CA VAL A 97 -27.60 35.92 13.61
C VAL A 97 -27.57 37.43 13.46
N GLN A 98 -27.28 38.21 14.51
CA GLN A 98 -26.67 39.56 14.30
C GLN A 98 -26.17 40.36 15.51
N GLU A 99 -26.45 40.06 16.79
CA GLU A 99 -26.30 41.13 17.81
C GLU A 99 -25.12 41.04 18.81
N ILE A 100 -24.06 40.26 18.61
CA ILE A 100 -23.00 40.16 19.66
C ILE A 100 -21.59 40.06 19.09
N ASN A 101 -21.19 40.98 18.19
CA ASN A 101 -19.79 41.08 17.73
C ASN A 101 -19.08 42.39 18.14
N GLU A 102 -19.67 43.22 19.02
CA GLU A 102 -19.15 44.59 19.22
C GLU A 102 -18.55 44.89 20.60
N ARG A 103 -18.28 43.91 21.46
CA ARG A 103 -17.71 44.22 22.78
C ARG A 103 -16.55 43.31 23.14
N MET A 104 -15.36 43.92 23.10
CA MET A 104 -14.08 43.52 23.73
C MET A 104 -13.01 43.02 22.75
N GLY A 105 -12.20 43.98 22.29
CA GLY A 105 -11.02 43.75 21.47
C GLY A 105 -9.87 43.11 22.24
N MET A 106 -9.59 41.85 21.91
CA MET A 106 -8.30 41.21 22.17
C MET A 106 -7.74 40.74 20.82
N LYS A 107 -6.77 41.50 20.32
CA LYS A 107 -6.10 41.32 19.04
C LYS A 107 -5.14 40.13 19.13
N ASN A 108 -5.58 38.96 18.72
CA ASN A 108 -4.68 37.95 18.17
C ASN A 108 -4.77 38.09 16.64
N PRO A 109 -3.65 38.33 15.91
CA PRO A 109 -3.70 38.39 14.46
C PRO A 109 -4.20 37.04 13.93
N SER A 110 -5.37 37.08 13.31
CA SER A 110 -5.94 35.97 12.56
C SER A 110 -4.94 35.53 11.50
N LEU A 111 -4.96 34.24 11.16
CA LEU A 111 -4.07 33.59 10.18
C LEU A 111 -3.97 34.33 8.83
N ASN A 112 -4.94 35.21 8.54
CA ASN A 112 -4.93 36.15 7.42
C ASN A 112 -3.75 37.15 7.43
N ASP A 113 -3.21 37.53 8.59
CA ASP A 113 -2.10 38.50 8.67
C ASP A 113 -0.74 37.86 8.34
N ARG A 114 -0.59 36.54 8.56
CA ARG A 114 0.61 35.78 8.17
C ARG A 114 0.69 35.50 6.66
N LEU A 115 -0.41 35.70 5.93
CA LEU A 115 -0.48 35.50 4.47
C LEU A 115 -0.04 36.74 3.68
N LYS A 116 0.25 37.88 4.34
CA LYS A 116 0.65 39.14 3.69
C LYS A 116 2.16 39.41 3.68
N GLN A 117 3.00 38.45 4.07
CA GLN A 117 4.44 38.59 3.84
C GLN A 117 4.75 38.50 2.33
N PRO A 118 5.61 39.37 1.79
CA PRO A 118 5.82 39.50 0.35
C PRO A 118 6.44 38.23 -0.25
N ALA A 119 5.60 37.53 -1.02
CA ALA A 119 5.87 36.31 -1.76
C ALA A 119 6.74 36.58 -3.01
N THR A 120 8.00 37.00 -2.82
CA THR A 120 8.91 37.24 -3.97
C THR A 120 10.07 36.23 -4.00
N GLU A 121 10.62 35.79 -2.87
CA GLU A 121 11.69 34.76 -2.85
C GLU A 121 11.18 33.31 -2.76
N LEU A 122 9.93 33.08 -2.35
CA LEU A 122 9.31 31.75 -2.34
C LEU A 122 8.60 31.42 -3.67
N ALA A 123 8.36 32.42 -4.51
CA ALA A 123 7.70 32.25 -5.80
C ALA A 123 8.64 31.60 -6.83
N GLU A 124 9.95 31.88 -6.81
CA GLU A 124 10.93 31.21 -7.70
C GLU A 124 11.21 29.76 -7.31
N LYS A 125 10.93 29.37 -6.06
CA LYS A 125 10.99 27.96 -5.62
C LYS A 125 9.66 27.21 -5.76
N LEU A 126 8.54 27.90 -6.02
CA LEU A 126 7.22 27.29 -6.30
C LEU A 126 6.77 27.44 -7.77
N SER A 127 7.45 28.24 -8.59
CA SER A 127 7.19 28.39 -10.03
C SER A 127 7.69 27.21 -10.88
N HIS A 128 8.26 26.18 -10.25
CA HIS A 128 8.77 24.95 -10.87
C HIS A 128 8.00 23.70 -10.42
N ALA A 129 6.68 23.74 -10.28
CA ALA A 129 5.89 22.53 -10.12
C ALA A 129 5.17 22.08 -11.40
N PRO A 130 5.87 21.60 -12.45
CA PRO A 130 5.25 20.90 -13.56
C PRO A 130 5.28 19.37 -13.37
N VAL A 131 4.06 18.81 -13.34
CA VAL A 131 3.66 17.43 -13.72
C VAL A 131 4.04 16.31 -12.74
N PRO A 132 3.07 15.41 -12.41
CA PRO A 132 3.16 14.48 -11.30
C PRO A 132 4.24 13.43 -11.57
N ASP A 133 4.91 13.02 -10.50
CA ASP A 133 5.95 11.98 -10.48
C ASP A 133 5.63 10.84 -11.45
N LEU A 134 6.61 10.38 -12.26
CA LEU A 134 6.49 9.16 -13.07
C LEU A 134 5.94 7.98 -12.23
N ARG A 135 6.26 7.96 -10.92
CA ARG A 135 5.73 7.00 -9.94
C ARG A 135 4.22 6.92 -9.88
N LYS A 136 3.51 8.04 -10.09
CA LYS A 136 2.04 8.11 -10.09
C LYS A 136 1.44 7.76 -11.45
N ALA A 137 2.20 7.97 -12.52
CA ALA A 137 1.76 7.64 -13.88
C ALA A 137 1.87 6.14 -14.19
N ILE A 138 2.78 5.43 -13.51
CA ILE A 138 2.99 3.99 -13.65
C ILE A 138 2.08 3.25 -12.67
N GLY A 139 1.21 2.39 -13.19
CA GLY A 139 0.35 1.54 -12.37
C GLY A 139 1.17 0.52 -11.56
N ILE A 140 0.59 0.00 -10.46
CA ILE A 140 1.26 -0.99 -9.60
C ILE A 140 1.70 -2.22 -10.42
N ASN A 141 0.84 -2.69 -11.33
CA ASN A 141 1.14 -3.84 -12.18
C ASN A 141 2.32 -3.58 -13.13
N ASP A 142 2.29 -2.44 -13.84
CA ASP A 142 3.37 -2.06 -14.76
C ASP A 142 4.69 -1.82 -14.02
N ARG A 143 4.63 -1.28 -12.81
CA ARG A 143 5.81 -1.12 -11.95
C ARG A 143 6.49 -2.45 -11.69
N PHE A 144 5.75 -3.47 -11.28
CA PHE A 144 6.33 -4.80 -11.04
C PHE A 144 6.89 -5.41 -12.32
N LEU A 145 6.17 -5.25 -13.44
CA LEU A 145 6.62 -5.71 -14.76
C LEU A 145 7.94 -5.04 -15.19
N PHE A 146 8.07 -3.73 -15.04
CA PHE A 146 9.30 -3.02 -15.35
C PHE A 146 10.45 -3.48 -14.46
N ILE A 147 10.19 -3.64 -13.15
CA ILE A 147 11.22 -4.07 -12.21
C ILE A 147 11.72 -5.47 -12.56
N SER A 148 10.83 -6.43 -12.86
CA SER A 148 11.22 -7.80 -13.19
C SER A 148 11.94 -7.88 -14.54
N GLU A 149 11.41 -7.26 -15.59
CA GLU A 149 11.91 -7.42 -16.96
C GLU A 149 13.07 -6.47 -17.31
N LEU A 150 13.00 -5.21 -16.87
CA LEU A 150 13.95 -4.17 -17.29
C LEU A 150 15.07 -3.91 -16.29
N PHE A 151 14.84 -4.20 -15.01
CA PHE A 151 15.77 -3.93 -13.91
C PHE A 151 16.29 -5.20 -13.22
N ALA A 152 16.05 -6.37 -13.81
CA ALA A 152 16.48 -7.67 -13.26
C ALA A 152 16.06 -7.86 -11.79
N ASN A 153 14.82 -7.45 -11.46
CA ASN A 153 14.23 -7.49 -10.12
C ASN A 153 14.89 -6.58 -9.08
N ASP A 154 15.67 -5.58 -9.51
CA ASP A 154 16.29 -4.57 -8.64
C ASP A 154 15.37 -3.36 -8.43
N TYR A 155 14.70 -3.35 -7.27
CA TYR A 155 13.82 -2.27 -6.84
C TYR A 155 14.54 -0.94 -6.61
N GLN A 156 15.77 -0.97 -6.10
CA GLN A 156 16.52 0.24 -5.77
C GLN A 156 16.94 0.97 -7.04
N SER A 157 17.45 0.22 -8.01
CA SER A 157 17.83 0.78 -9.32
C SER A 157 16.63 1.36 -10.06
N TYR A 158 15.46 0.74 -9.98
CA TYR A 158 14.21 1.31 -10.52
C TYR A 158 13.84 2.62 -9.83
N ASP A 159 13.85 2.66 -8.50
CA ASP A 159 13.43 3.84 -7.74
C ASP A 159 14.32 5.06 -8.04
N GLN A 160 15.64 4.82 -8.14
CA GLN A 160 16.66 5.80 -8.52
C GLN A 160 16.54 6.25 -9.98
N ALA A 161 16.26 5.32 -10.90
CA ALA A 161 16.04 5.65 -12.30
C ALA A 161 14.82 6.56 -12.47
N ILE A 162 13.71 6.26 -11.79
CA ILE A 162 12.52 7.09 -11.83
C ILE A 162 12.77 8.48 -11.24
N GLU A 163 13.54 8.59 -10.15
CA GLU A 163 13.91 9.87 -9.54
C GLU A 163 14.79 10.72 -10.49
N THR A 164 15.75 10.09 -11.16
CA THR A 164 16.61 10.75 -12.16
C THR A 164 15.78 11.21 -13.36
N LEU A 165 14.91 10.35 -13.89
CA LEU A 165 14.02 10.67 -15.01
C LEU A 165 13.02 11.77 -14.69
N ASN A 166 12.54 11.84 -13.44
CA ASN A 166 11.72 12.95 -12.96
C ASN A 166 12.52 14.28 -12.96
N SER A 167 13.82 14.21 -12.67
CA SER A 167 14.71 15.38 -12.61
C SER A 167 15.13 15.89 -14.00
N CYS A 168 15.08 15.06 -15.04
CA CYS A 168 15.35 15.46 -16.43
C CYS A 168 14.39 16.58 -16.89
N THR A 169 14.92 17.48 -17.72
CA THR A 169 14.21 18.68 -18.18
C THR A 169 13.47 18.46 -19.49
N SER A 170 14.02 17.63 -20.37
CA SER A 170 13.53 17.39 -21.73
C SER A 170 13.36 15.90 -22.01
N TRP A 171 12.45 15.57 -22.93
CA TRP A 171 12.28 14.20 -23.42
C TRP A 171 13.57 13.62 -24.01
N ASP A 172 14.30 14.43 -24.77
CA ASP A 172 15.53 14.00 -25.44
C ASP A 172 16.62 13.59 -24.42
N GLU A 173 16.80 14.41 -23.39
CA GLU A 173 17.69 14.14 -22.25
C GLU A 173 17.31 12.84 -21.52
N ALA A 174 16.02 12.67 -21.21
CA ALA A 174 15.54 11.45 -20.56
C ALA A 174 15.74 10.22 -21.45
N ARG A 175 15.48 10.33 -22.75
CA ARG A 175 15.68 9.25 -23.72
C ARG A 175 17.15 8.84 -23.80
N GLN A 176 18.05 9.82 -23.89
CA GLN A 176 19.50 9.61 -23.92
C GLN A 176 19.94 8.90 -22.63
N TRP A 177 19.45 9.37 -21.48
CA TRP A 177 19.77 8.75 -20.19
C TRP A 177 19.33 7.28 -20.10
N ILE A 178 18.12 6.96 -20.58
CA ILE A 178 17.63 5.57 -20.65
C ILE A 178 18.54 4.73 -21.55
N ALA A 179 18.93 5.23 -22.73
CA ALA A 179 19.82 4.52 -23.64
C ALA A 179 21.19 4.24 -22.98
N ASP A 180 21.82 5.26 -22.39
CA ASP A 180 23.17 5.15 -21.85
C ASP A 180 23.21 4.35 -20.53
N HIS A 181 22.23 4.51 -19.65
CA HIS A 181 22.29 3.92 -18.29
C HIS A 181 21.46 2.66 -18.15
N LEU A 182 20.29 2.57 -18.78
CA LEU A 182 19.42 1.41 -18.65
C LEU A 182 19.70 0.39 -19.74
N GLN A 183 19.70 0.83 -21.00
CA GLN A 183 19.92 -0.04 -22.14
C GLN A 183 21.32 -0.64 -22.12
N THR A 184 22.35 0.16 -21.84
CA THR A 184 23.73 -0.32 -21.71
C THR A 184 23.94 -1.23 -20.50
N ARG A 185 23.31 -0.95 -19.35
CA ARG A 185 23.55 -1.70 -18.10
C ARG A 185 22.80 -3.03 -18.07
N TYR A 186 21.56 -3.04 -18.52
CA TYR A 186 20.66 -4.20 -18.47
C TYR A 186 20.53 -4.91 -19.82
N GLN A 187 21.25 -4.45 -20.85
CA GLN A 187 21.24 -4.99 -22.21
C GLN A 187 19.81 -5.27 -22.72
N TRP A 188 18.94 -4.25 -22.65
CA TRP A 188 17.55 -4.39 -23.09
C TRP A 188 17.49 -4.87 -24.54
N LYS A 189 16.57 -5.80 -24.82
CA LYS A 189 16.38 -6.34 -26.16
C LYS A 189 15.82 -5.24 -27.07
N GLU A 190 16.33 -5.14 -28.30
CA GLU A 190 15.93 -4.11 -29.29
C GLU A 190 14.43 -4.06 -29.61
N LYS A 191 13.67 -5.12 -29.28
CA LYS A 191 12.23 -5.23 -29.55
C LYS A 191 11.44 -5.69 -28.33
N ASP A 192 11.86 -5.25 -27.15
CA ASP A 192 11.12 -5.59 -25.95
C ASP A 192 9.86 -4.71 -25.81
N PRO A 193 8.65 -5.30 -25.78
CA PRO A 193 7.41 -4.53 -25.65
C PRO A 193 7.34 -3.79 -24.29
N THR A 194 8.00 -4.33 -23.27
CA THR A 194 8.06 -3.73 -21.93
C THR A 194 8.92 -2.47 -21.94
N ALA A 195 10.05 -2.50 -22.64
CA ALA A 195 10.89 -1.33 -22.84
C ALA A 195 10.14 -0.23 -23.62
N GLU A 196 9.43 -0.61 -24.70
CA GLU A 196 8.63 0.34 -25.48
C GLU A 196 7.52 0.99 -24.65
N ALA A 197 6.82 0.19 -23.83
CA ALA A 197 5.82 0.69 -22.89
C ALA A 197 6.42 1.68 -21.89
N PHE A 198 7.62 1.39 -21.35
CA PHE A 198 8.33 2.31 -20.47
C PHE A 198 8.64 3.64 -21.17
N TYR A 199 9.21 3.60 -22.38
CA TYR A 199 9.47 4.80 -23.18
C TYR A 199 8.18 5.59 -23.47
N ALA A 200 7.06 4.93 -23.75
CA ALA A 200 5.78 5.58 -24.01
C ALA A 200 5.27 6.36 -22.79
N ILE A 201 5.40 5.80 -21.59
CA ILE A 201 5.01 6.46 -20.34
C ILE A 201 5.91 7.67 -20.07
N VAL A 202 7.22 7.51 -20.22
CA VAL A 202 8.17 8.63 -20.04
C VAL A 202 7.86 9.73 -21.06
N LYS A 203 7.66 9.40 -22.34
CA LYS A 203 7.30 10.36 -23.38
C LYS A 203 6.02 11.11 -23.05
N LYS A 204 4.97 10.40 -22.59
CA LYS A 204 3.69 10.99 -22.19
C LYS A 204 3.85 12.03 -21.08
N ARG A 205 4.75 11.79 -20.11
CA ARG A 205 5.04 12.77 -19.04
C ARG A 205 5.64 14.06 -19.60
N PHE A 206 6.60 13.96 -20.52
CA PHE A 206 7.23 15.14 -21.12
C PHE A 206 6.34 15.85 -22.14
N SER A 207 5.41 15.16 -22.80
CA SER A 207 4.43 15.76 -23.71
C SER A 207 3.26 16.45 -23.00
N ALA A 208 3.02 16.13 -21.73
CA ALA A 208 1.96 16.74 -20.92
C ALA A 208 2.42 17.97 -20.11
N ARG A 209 3.70 18.33 -20.21
CA ARG A 209 4.32 19.51 -19.59
C ARG A 209 4.44 20.63 -20.60
#